data_AF-A0A3C0KH51-F1
#
_entry.id   AF-A0A3C0KH51-F1
#
_cell.length_a   1.000
_cell.length_b   1.000
_cell.length_c   1.000
_cell.angle_alpha   90.00
_cell.angle_beta   90.00
_cell.angle_gamma   90.00
#
_symmetry.space_group_name_H-M   'P 1'
#
loop_
_entity.id
_entity.type
_entity.pdbx_description
1 polymer ?
#
loop_
_entity_poly.entity_id
_entity_poly.type
_entity_poly.pdbx_seq_one_letter_code
_entity_poly.pdbx_strand_id
1 'polypeptide(L)'
;AKTVAVTPDYSEVAKLADLWLHPKQGTDAALAMAMGHVALNEFYFKTRSAYFDDYARRYTDLPMLVLLREHTLPDGSVVQVPDRYLRASDFNGDLGQQNNPDWKTIAFDTDGRAVLPHGSIGFRWGAEGRDDAGKWNLEAKEARHGAEVRLKLSVLEDGSQESEIVDVGFPYFGGIETPHFTANEQQGDVNRARVPAVRLRLGKAGDIREALVATVFDLQAAQYGIDRGLGSGAASYDDNAPYTPAWAEHITGVPRQQVIAVAREFAANADKTRGKSMVIIGAAMNHWYHCDMNYRGVINLLMMCGCIGQSGGGWSHYVGQEKLRPQTGWTALAFALDWARPPRQQNSTSFFYAHTDQWRYEKLGV
;
A
#
# COMPACT_ATOMS: atom_id res chain seq x y z
N ALA A 1 -16.32 10.10 21.43
CA ALA A 1 -15.81 9.46 20.20
C ALA A 1 -16.40 8.06 20.16
N LYS A 2 -16.81 7.56 18.99
CA LYS A 2 -17.25 6.17 18.85
C LYS A 2 -16.03 5.24 18.85
N THR A 3 -16.16 4.05 19.43
CA THR A 3 -15.12 3.05 19.59
C THR A 3 -15.61 1.68 19.14
N VAL A 4 -14.77 0.93 18.45
CA VAL A 4 -15.09 -0.42 17.95
C VAL A 4 -13.99 -1.37 18.40
N ALA A 5 -14.36 -2.45 19.09
CA ALA A 5 -13.45 -3.53 19.42
C ALA A 5 -13.52 -4.60 18.32
N VAL A 6 -12.36 -5.00 17.80
CA VAL A 6 -12.24 -6.09 16.80
C VAL A 6 -11.42 -7.20 17.44
N THR A 7 -12.09 -8.18 18.03
CA THR A 7 -11.47 -9.34 18.69
C THR A 7 -12.31 -10.59 18.49
N PRO A 8 -11.70 -11.76 18.22
CA PRO A 8 -12.44 -13.02 18.01
C PRO A 8 -13.26 -13.45 19.23
N ASP A 9 -12.74 -13.16 20.43
CA ASP A 9 -13.38 -13.40 21.72
C ASP A 9 -13.95 -12.10 22.31
N TYR A 10 -14.83 -12.23 23.31
CA TYR A 10 -15.35 -11.11 24.09
C TYR A 10 -14.31 -10.65 25.11
N SER A 11 -13.24 -10.05 24.60
CA SER A 11 -12.11 -9.56 25.38
C SER A 11 -12.47 -8.34 26.24
N GLU A 12 -11.60 -7.96 27.18
CA GLU A 12 -11.86 -6.80 28.06
C GLU A 12 -12.10 -5.50 27.30
N VAL A 13 -11.46 -5.30 26.13
CA VAL A 13 -11.67 -4.11 25.31
C VAL A 13 -13.08 -4.07 24.71
N ALA A 14 -13.72 -5.22 24.46
CA ALA A 14 -15.08 -5.28 23.94
C ALA A 14 -16.09 -4.66 24.93
N LYS A 15 -15.88 -4.84 26.24
CA LYS A 15 -16.69 -4.19 27.29
C LYS A 15 -16.63 -2.66 27.24
N LEU A 16 -15.54 -2.10 26.73
CA LEU A 16 -15.30 -0.65 26.69
C LEU A 16 -15.72 0.00 25.36
N ALA A 17 -16.14 -0.80 24.38
CA ALA A 17 -16.44 -0.33 23.03
C ALA A 17 -17.94 -0.15 22.79
N ASP A 18 -18.30 0.73 21.85
CA ASP A 18 -19.68 0.93 21.41
C ASP A 18 -20.17 -0.21 20.49
N LEU A 19 -19.23 -0.92 19.86
CA LEU A 19 -19.49 -2.06 18.98
C LEU A 19 -18.37 -3.10 19.12
N TRP A 20 -18.74 -4.38 19.10
CA TRP A 20 -17.81 -5.50 19.04
C TRP A 20 -17.99 -6.25 17.72
N LEU A 21 -16.92 -6.30 16.92
CA LEU A 21 -16.79 -7.18 15.75
C LEU A 21 -15.91 -8.37 16.12
N HIS A 22 -16.31 -9.57 15.71
CA HIS A 22 -15.64 -10.82 16.09
C HIS A 22 -15.23 -11.67 14.88
N PRO A 23 -14.26 -11.20 14.06
CA PRO A 23 -13.76 -12.01 12.95
C PRO A 23 -13.10 -13.29 13.48
N LYS A 24 -13.10 -14.34 12.66
CA LYS A 24 -12.23 -15.50 12.86
C LYS A 24 -10.77 -15.01 13.04
N GLN A 25 -10.10 -15.43 14.11
CA GLN A 25 -8.76 -14.95 14.43
C GLN A 25 -7.78 -15.20 13.29
N GLY A 26 -6.99 -14.21 12.88
CA GLY A 26 -6.04 -14.34 11.77
C GLY A 26 -6.63 -14.07 10.38
N THR A 27 -7.92 -13.75 10.29
CA THR A 27 -8.60 -13.32 9.05
C THR A 27 -8.77 -11.81 8.95
N ASP A 28 -8.17 -11.05 9.87
CA ASP A 28 -8.34 -9.60 10.04
C ASP A 28 -7.94 -8.79 8.80
N ALA A 29 -6.95 -9.26 8.02
CA ALA A 29 -6.60 -8.67 6.73
C ALA A 29 -7.80 -8.66 5.75
N ALA A 30 -8.64 -9.70 5.74
CA ALA A 30 -9.82 -9.76 4.88
C ALA A 30 -10.85 -8.68 5.29
N LEU A 31 -11.07 -8.50 6.60
CA LEU A 31 -11.90 -7.43 7.13
C LEU A 31 -11.36 -6.05 6.71
N ALA A 32 -10.06 -5.80 6.91
CA ALA A 32 -9.43 -4.53 6.57
C ALA A 32 -9.48 -4.23 5.06
N MET A 33 -9.30 -5.24 4.21
CA MET A 33 -9.42 -5.10 2.76
C MET A 33 -10.85 -4.73 2.34
N ALA A 34 -11.88 -5.36 2.91
CA ALA A 34 -13.27 -5.00 2.62
C ALA A 34 -13.66 -3.61 3.14
N MET A 35 -13.13 -3.20 4.29
CA MET A 35 -13.30 -1.83 4.76
C MET A 35 -12.62 -0.83 3.80
N GLY A 36 -11.42 -1.15 3.32
CA GLY A 36 -10.72 -0.34 2.32
C GLY A 36 -11.47 -0.26 0.99
N HIS A 37 -12.10 -1.34 0.54
CA HIS A 37 -12.97 -1.35 -0.65
C HIS A 37 -14.13 -0.34 -0.51
N VAL A 38 -14.81 -0.35 0.64
CA VAL A 38 -15.91 0.60 0.91
C VAL A 38 -15.39 2.04 0.92
N ALA A 39 -14.27 2.31 1.61
CA ALA A 39 -13.68 3.63 1.68
C ALA A 39 -13.26 4.17 0.29
N LEU A 40 -12.59 3.36 -0.53
CA LEU A 40 -12.24 3.71 -1.91
C LEU A 40 -13.49 4.01 -2.75
N ASN A 41 -14.45 3.09 -2.76
CA ASN A 41 -15.64 3.24 -3.60
C ASN A 41 -16.41 4.53 -3.26
N GLU A 42 -16.65 4.79 -1.97
CA GLU A 42 -17.48 5.93 -1.56
C GLU A 42 -16.75 7.28 -1.61
N PHE A 43 -15.47 7.31 -1.20
CA PHE A 43 -14.74 8.56 -0.97
C PHE A 43 -13.68 8.88 -2.03
N TYR A 44 -13.44 8.02 -3.01
CA TYR A 44 -12.62 8.36 -4.19
C TYR A 44 -13.41 8.35 -5.49
N PHE A 45 -14.36 7.42 -5.66
CA PHE A 45 -15.06 7.25 -6.94
C PHE A 45 -16.50 7.78 -6.96
N LYS A 46 -17.24 7.75 -5.84
CA LYS A 46 -18.61 8.29 -5.77
C LYS A 46 -18.65 9.77 -5.39
N THR A 47 -18.28 10.13 -4.17
CA THR A 47 -18.37 11.52 -3.69
C THR A 47 -17.06 12.29 -3.89
N ARG A 48 -15.93 11.58 -3.90
CA ARG A 48 -14.55 12.10 -3.92
C ARG A 48 -14.27 13.15 -2.83
N SER A 49 -13.69 12.72 -1.71
CA SER A 49 -13.24 13.62 -0.65
C SER A 49 -12.08 14.48 -1.14
N ALA A 50 -12.22 15.80 -1.04
CA ALA A 50 -11.15 16.74 -1.36
C ALA A 50 -9.94 16.59 -0.41
N TYR A 51 -10.19 16.24 0.86
CA TYR A 51 -9.12 16.02 1.84
C TYR A 51 -8.33 14.74 1.52
N PHE A 52 -9.02 13.63 1.22
CA PHE A 52 -8.36 12.36 0.90
C PHE A 52 -7.61 12.41 -0.44
N ASP A 53 -8.19 13.08 -1.45
CA ASP A 53 -7.55 13.30 -2.75
C ASP A 53 -6.22 14.05 -2.61
N ASP A 54 -6.23 15.20 -1.92
CA ASP A 54 -5.03 15.99 -1.69
C ASP A 54 -3.99 15.24 -0.84
N TYR A 55 -4.43 14.57 0.22
CA TYR A 55 -3.55 13.77 1.07
C TYR A 55 -2.85 12.66 0.26
N ALA A 56 -3.63 11.87 -0.50
CA ALA A 56 -3.11 10.78 -1.30
C ALA A 56 -2.09 11.26 -2.34
N ARG A 57 -2.36 12.39 -3.01
CA ARG A 57 -1.46 12.95 -4.02
C ARG A 57 -0.10 13.38 -3.47
N ARG A 58 -0.03 13.79 -2.20
CA ARG A 58 1.18 14.41 -1.62
C ARG A 58 1.96 13.50 -0.67
N TYR A 59 1.28 12.57 0.00
CA TYR A 59 1.85 11.83 1.12
C TYR A 59 1.87 10.32 0.93
N THR A 60 1.58 9.85 -0.29
CA THR A 60 1.63 8.43 -0.64
C THR A 60 2.38 8.25 -1.95
N ASP A 61 2.69 7.01 -2.28
CA ASP A 61 3.21 6.61 -3.58
C ASP A 61 2.09 6.30 -4.60
N LEU A 62 0.81 6.52 -4.26
CA LEU A 62 -0.33 6.30 -5.15
C LEU A 62 -0.17 6.96 -6.54
N PRO A 63 0.39 8.19 -6.67
CA PRO A 63 0.65 8.80 -7.97
C PRO A 63 1.82 8.21 -8.76
N MET A 64 2.69 7.40 -8.13
CA MET A 64 3.93 6.94 -8.75
C MET A 64 3.63 5.88 -9.82
N LEU A 65 4.48 5.84 -10.83
CA LEU A 65 4.34 4.93 -11.97
C LEU A 65 5.07 3.62 -11.74
N VAL A 66 4.39 2.52 -12.07
CA VAL A 66 4.88 1.15 -12.04
C VAL A 66 4.93 0.62 -13.48
N LEU A 67 6.06 0.01 -13.84
CA LEU A 67 6.20 -0.69 -15.12
C LEU A 67 5.31 -1.94 -15.11
N LEU A 68 4.68 -2.22 -16.23
CA LEU A 68 3.96 -3.46 -16.47
C LEU A 68 4.82 -4.36 -17.37
N ARG A 69 4.88 -5.65 -17.01
CA ARG A 69 5.52 -6.68 -17.83
C ARG A 69 4.53 -7.76 -18.21
N GLU A 70 4.70 -8.31 -19.40
CA GLU A 70 3.95 -9.49 -19.83
C GLU A 70 4.29 -10.70 -18.97
N HIS A 71 3.28 -11.52 -18.71
CA HIS A 71 3.41 -12.78 -18.03
C HIS A 71 2.41 -13.80 -18.59
N THR A 72 2.93 -14.96 -18.98
CA THR A 72 2.12 -16.10 -19.41
C THR A 72 1.70 -16.91 -18.19
N LEU A 73 0.40 -17.04 -17.97
CA LEU A 73 -0.19 -17.84 -16.91
C LEU A 73 -0.12 -19.35 -17.23
N PRO A 74 -0.33 -20.24 -16.25
CA PRO A 74 -0.29 -21.69 -16.47
C PRO A 74 -1.28 -22.21 -17.53
N ASP A 75 -2.38 -21.50 -17.75
CA ASP A 75 -3.39 -21.81 -18.78
C ASP A 75 -2.99 -21.34 -20.19
N GLY A 76 -1.80 -20.74 -20.35
CA GLY A 76 -1.29 -20.19 -21.61
C GLY A 76 -1.78 -18.79 -21.95
N SER A 77 -2.70 -18.20 -21.17
CA SER A 77 -3.13 -16.82 -21.38
C SER A 77 -2.06 -15.82 -20.94
N VAL A 78 -1.99 -14.68 -21.62
CA VAL A 78 -1.03 -13.60 -21.32
C VAL A 78 -1.74 -12.47 -20.60
N VAL A 79 -1.18 -12.03 -19.48
CA VAL A 79 -1.63 -10.85 -18.71
C VAL A 79 -0.44 -9.92 -18.48
N GLN A 80 -0.72 -8.68 -18.11
CA GLN A 80 0.28 -7.80 -17.52
C GLN A 80 0.41 -8.11 -16.02
N VAL A 81 1.60 -7.91 -15.45
CA VAL A 81 1.80 -7.93 -14.00
C VAL A 81 2.61 -6.70 -13.56
N PRO A 82 2.34 -6.13 -12.38
CA PRO A 82 3.16 -5.05 -11.83
C PRO A 82 4.60 -5.53 -11.65
N ASP A 83 5.56 -4.76 -12.18
CA ASP A 83 6.98 -4.96 -12.01
C ASP A 83 7.54 -3.93 -11.01
N ARG A 84 8.68 -3.30 -11.30
CA ARG A 84 9.25 -2.23 -10.47
C ARG A 84 8.65 -0.86 -10.81
N TYR A 85 8.78 0.08 -9.87
CA TYR A 85 8.56 1.51 -10.16
C TYR A 85 9.41 1.96 -11.35
N LEU A 86 8.83 2.81 -12.20
CA LEU A 86 9.53 3.57 -13.21
C LEU A 86 10.51 4.55 -12.53
N ARG A 87 11.74 4.59 -13.03
CA ARG A 87 12.83 5.39 -12.47
C ARG A 87 13.28 6.46 -13.46
N ALA A 88 13.94 7.51 -12.96
CA ALA A 88 14.52 8.54 -13.81
C ALA A 88 15.51 7.96 -14.83
N SER A 89 16.28 6.93 -14.44
CA SER A 89 17.23 6.23 -15.32
C SER A 89 16.60 5.43 -16.46
N ASP A 90 15.28 5.22 -16.45
CA ASP A 90 14.58 4.58 -17.57
C ASP A 90 14.47 5.49 -18.80
N PHE A 91 14.61 6.81 -18.63
CA PHE A 91 14.47 7.78 -19.71
C PHE A 91 15.82 8.10 -20.35
N ASN A 92 15.79 8.53 -21.61
CA ASN A 92 16.97 9.06 -22.27
C ASN A 92 17.56 10.23 -21.46
N GLY A 93 18.87 10.17 -21.19
CA GLY A 93 19.57 11.19 -20.40
C GLY A 93 19.13 11.27 -18.93
N ASP A 94 18.56 10.20 -18.37
CA ASP A 94 18.26 10.04 -16.95
C ASP A 94 17.33 11.14 -16.37
N LEU A 95 16.47 11.71 -17.21
CA LEU A 95 15.68 12.92 -16.92
C LEU A 95 16.52 14.08 -16.33
N GLY A 96 17.77 14.22 -16.77
CA GLY A 96 18.69 15.25 -16.29
C GLY A 96 19.21 15.01 -14.87
N GLN A 97 19.07 13.79 -14.33
CA GLN A 97 19.54 13.45 -12.99
C GLN A 97 20.92 12.79 -13.05
N GLN A 98 21.96 13.52 -12.65
CA GLN A 98 23.32 12.97 -12.56
C GLN A 98 23.51 12.10 -11.30
N ASN A 99 22.85 12.47 -10.19
CA ASN A 99 22.94 11.76 -8.93
C ASN A 99 21.80 10.75 -8.77
N ASN A 100 22.14 9.48 -8.54
CA ASN A 100 21.24 8.36 -8.22
C ASN A 100 19.92 8.28 -9.04
N PRO A 101 19.97 8.32 -10.39
CA PRO A 101 18.74 8.28 -11.21
C PRO A 101 17.93 6.99 -11.05
N ASP A 102 18.57 5.86 -10.72
CA ASP A 102 17.90 4.59 -10.45
C ASP A 102 17.01 4.62 -9.20
N TRP A 103 17.19 5.59 -8.31
CA TRP A 103 16.53 5.68 -7.00
C TRP A 103 15.47 6.79 -6.94
N LYS A 104 15.06 7.29 -8.10
CA LYS A 104 14.18 8.44 -8.28
C LYS A 104 12.93 8.04 -9.03
N THR A 105 11.79 7.96 -8.33
CA THR A 105 10.49 7.51 -8.88
C THR A 105 9.81 8.61 -9.69
N ILE A 106 9.01 8.21 -10.67
CA ILE A 106 8.35 9.09 -11.63
C ILE A 106 6.83 9.06 -11.43
N ALA A 107 6.17 10.19 -11.66
CA ALA A 107 4.71 10.35 -11.63
C ALA A 107 4.25 11.13 -12.88
N PHE A 108 2.94 11.21 -13.11
CA PHE A 108 2.37 12.17 -14.05
C PHE A 108 1.90 13.43 -13.32
N ASP A 109 2.13 14.60 -13.92
CA ASP A 109 1.43 15.82 -13.53
C ASP A 109 0.00 15.85 -14.09
N THR A 110 -0.80 16.84 -13.71
CA THR A 110 -2.19 17.01 -14.17
C THR A 110 -2.34 17.27 -15.67
N ASP A 111 -1.25 17.49 -16.42
CA ASP A 111 -1.29 17.59 -17.89
C ASP A 111 -0.87 16.28 -18.57
N GLY A 112 -0.54 15.24 -17.79
CA GLY A 112 -0.10 13.94 -18.29
C GLY A 112 1.40 13.88 -18.62
N ARG A 113 2.19 14.87 -18.21
CA ARG A 113 3.64 14.88 -18.42
C ARG A 113 4.33 14.04 -17.36
N ALA A 114 5.30 13.22 -17.77
CA ALA A 114 6.15 12.49 -16.84
C ALA A 114 7.06 13.48 -16.09
N VAL A 115 6.91 13.52 -14.77
CA VAL A 115 7.60 14.43 -13.87
C VAL A 115 8.36 13.66 -12.79
N LEU A 116 9.40 14.30 -12.26
CA LEU A 116 10.24 13.76 -11.20
C LEU A 116 9.96 14.52 -9.90
N PRO A 117 9.01 14.08 -9.06
CA PRO A 117 8.72 14.76 -7.81
C PRO A 117 9.89 14.70 -6.83
N HIS A 118 9.98 15.69 -5.96
CA HIS A 118 10.89 15.68 -4.82
C HIS A 118 10.65 14.47 -3.90
N GLY A 119 11.62 14.18 -3.01
CA GLY A 119 11.41 13.29 -1.86
C GLY A 119 11.77 11.82 -2.05
N SER A 120 11.88 11.32 -3.29
CA SER A 120 12.37 9.95 -3.52
C SER A 120 13.78 9.73 -2.95
N ILE A 121 14.11 8.48 -2.60
CA ILE A 121 15.31 8.17 -1.80
C ILE A 121 16.61 8.56 -2.48
N GLY A 122 16.64 8.62 -3.83
CA GLY A 122 17.79 9.11 -4.59
C GLY A 122 18.14 10.57 -4.37
N PHE A 123 17.24 11.38 -3.78
CA PHE A 123 17.56 12.76 -3.37
C PHE A 123 18.21 12.84 -1.98
N ARG A 124 18.18 11.77 -1.19
CA ARG A 124 18.66 11.78 0.21
C ARG A 124 20.18 11.79 0.31
N TRP A 125 20.84 11.04 -0.56
CA TRP A 125 22.27 10.78 -0.50
C TRP A 125 22.96 11.26 -1.78
N GLY A 126 24.28 11.39 -1.72
CA GLY A 126 25.13 11.81 -2.83
C GLY A 126 26.35 12.56 -2.33
N ALA A 127 27.27 12.89 -3.24
CA ALA A 127 28.45 13.68 -2.93
C ALA A 127 28.09 15.09 -2.43
N GLU A 128 28.95 15.68 -1.61
CA GLU A 128 28.82 17.07 -1.19
C GLU A 128 28.91 18.01 -2.41
N GLY A 129 28.13 19.09 -2.40
CA GLY A 129 28.08 20.06 -3.51
C GLY A 129 27.22 19.66 -4.71
N ARG A 130 26.47 18.55 -4.64
CA ARG A 130 25.52 18.15 -5.70
C ARG A 130 24.36 19.14 -5.88
N ASP A 131 23.96 19.34 -7.12
CA ASP A 131 22.91 20.31 -7.52
C ASP A 131 21.49 19.94 -7.04
N ASP A 132 21.28 18.69 -6.62
CA ASP A 132 20.01 18.19 -6.10
C ASP A 132 19.97 18.07 -4.57
N ALA A 133 20.97 18.64 -3.87
CA ALA A 133 20.94 18.80 -2.42
C ALA A 133 19.71 19.63 -2.00
N GLY A 134 19.10 19.26 -0.87
CA GLY A 134 17.88 19.92 -0.38
C GLY A 134 16.57 19.45 -1.01
N LYS A 135 16.60 18.63 -2.09
CA LYS A 135 15.39 18.09 -2.75
C LYS A 135 14.80 16.83 -2.10
N TRP A 136 15.38 16.36 -0.98
CA TRP A 136 14.78 15.29 -0.16
C TRP A 136 13.75 15.86 0.82
N ASN A 137 12.60 16.25 0.27
CA ASN A 137 11.46 16.81 0.99
C ASN A 137 10.15 16.43 0.26
N LEU A 138 9.00 16.71 0.89
CA LEU A 138 7.67 16.45 0.32
C LEU A 138 6.99 17.73 -0.19
N GLU A 139 7.78 18.73 -0.61
CA GLU A 139 7.20 19.88 -1.31
C GLU A 139 6.58 19.41 -2.63
N ALA A 140 5.48 20.04 -3.02
CA ALA A 140 4.79 19.77 -4.28
C ALA A 140 5.57 20.38 -5.46
N LYS A 141 6.81 19.92 -5.68
CA LYS A 141 7.72 20.39 -6.72
C LYS A 141 8.34 19.24 -7.50
N GLU A 142 8.66 19.51 -8.76
CA GLU A 142 9.46 18.61 -9.60
C GLU A 142 10.93 19.05 -9.67
N ALA A 143 11.83 18.08 -9.79
CA ALA A 143 13.26 18.29 -9.57
C ALA A 143 14.04 18.79 -10.80
N ARG A 144 13.46 18.78 -12.01
CA ARG A 144 14.14 19.15 -13.26
C ARG A 144 14.16 20.66 -13.45
N HIS A 145 13.05 21.33 -13.21
CA HIS A 145 12.89 22.78 -13.39
C HIS A 145 12.48 23.50 -12.11
N GLY A 146 12.22 22.78 -11.01
CA GLY A 146 11.84 23.35 -9.73
C GLY A 146 10.41 23.89 -9.72
N ALA A 147 9.60 23.53 -10.71
CA ALA A 147 8.22 24.00 -10.83
C ALA A 147 7.33 23.34 -9.78
N GLU A 148 6.31 24.06 -9.32
CA GLU A 148 5.22 23.45 -8.55
C GLU A 148 4.50 22.41 -9.41
N VAL A 149 4.15 21.28 -8.81
CA VAL A 149 3.53 20.17 -9.51
C VAL A 149 2.41 19.55 -8.68
N ARG A 150 1.27 19.30 -9.31
CA ARG A 150 0.21 18.46 -8.77
C ARG A 150 0.24 17.14 -9.52
N LEU A 151 0.37 16.04 -8.78
CA LEU A 151 0.47 14.70 -9.35
C LEU A 151 -0.90 14.09 -9.57
N LYS A 152 -1.11 13.37 -10.67
CA LYS A 152 -2.31 12.57 -10.93
C LYS A 152 -2.37 11.33 -10.05
N LEU A 153 -3.55 11.01 -9.53
CA LEU A 153 -3.79 9.69 -8.93
C LEU A 153 -4.02 8.66 -10.03
N SER A 154 -4.98 8.89 -10.93
CA SER A 154 -5.25 7.99 -12.04
C SER A 154 -4.83 8.59 -13.38
N VAL A 155 -4.43 7.76 -14.34
CA VAL A 155 -4.20 8.18 -15.73
C VAL A 155 -5.50 8.57 -16.45
N LEU A 156 -6.67 8.18 -15.92
CA LEU A 156 -7.99 8.55 -16.45
C LEU A 156 -8.47 9.93 -15.97
N GLU A 157 -7.72 10.58 -15.08
CA GLU A 157 -8.09 11.84 -14.45
C GLU A 157 -7.20 12.98 -14.92
N ASP A 158 -7.67 14.21 -14.68
CA ASP A 158 -6.97 15.48 -14.89
C ASP A 158 -6.41 15.66 -16.32
N GLY A 159 -7.14 16.26 -17.25
CA GLY A 159 -6.64 16.45 -18.63
C GLY A 159 -6.56 15.17 -19.46
N SER A 160 -6.53 15.29 -20.79
CA SER A 160 -6.54 14.13 -21.69
C SER A 160 -5.15 13.52 -21.84
N GLN A 161 -5.04 12.21 -21.59
CA GLN A 161 -3.85 11.43 -21.85
C GLN A 161 -4.25 10.17 -22.63
N GLU A 162 -3.51 9.83 -23.68
CA GLU A 162 -3.75 8.58 -24.39
C GLU A 162 -3.44 7.39 -23.47
N SER A 163 -4.46 6.60 -23.17
CA SER A 163 -4.38 5.44 -22.30
C SER A 163 -5.08 4.24 -22.94
N GLU A 164 -4.59 3.06 -22.66
CA GLU A 164 -5.18 1.78 -23.05
C GLU A 164 -5.60 0.98 -21.81
N ILE A 165 -6.63 0.14 -21.95
CA ILE A 165 -7.09 -0.73 -20.86
C ILE A 165 -6.44 -2.10 -21.04
N VAL A 166 -5.69 -2.54 -20.03
CA VAL A 166 -4.96 -3.82 -20.05
C VAL A 166 -5.45 -4.75 -18.94
N ASP A 167 -5.44 -6.05 -19.21
CA ASP A 167 -5.73 -7.07 -18.21
C ASP A 167 -4.48 -7.30 -17.33
N VAL A 168 -4.60 -7.00 -16.04
CA VAL A 168 -3.53 -7.17 -15.03
C VAL A 168 -3.87 -8.34 -14.12
N GLY A 169 -2.91 -9.25 -13.94
CA GLY A 169 -3.00 -10.36 -13.00
C GLY A 169 -2.51 -9.97 -11.61
N PHE A 170 -3.34 -10.19 -10.59
CA PHE A 170 -3.00 -10.05 -9.18
C PHE A 170 -3.06 -11.41 -8.49
N PRO A 171 -2.09 -11.75 -7.63
CA PRO A 171 -2.16 -13.00 -6.88
C PRO A 171 -3.34 -12.97 -5.91
N TYR A 172 -4.04 -14.09 -5.81
CA TYR A 172 -5.19 -14.28 -4.93
C TYR A 172 -5.03 -15.55 -4.11
N PHE A 173 -4.87 -15.39 -2.80
CA PHE A 173 -4.65 -16.49 -1.87
C PHE A 173 -5.89 -16.83 -1.03
N GLY A 174 -6.97 -16.06 -1.16
CA GLY A 174 -8.19 -16.25 -0.36
C GLY A 174 -8.93 -17.55 -0.68
N GLY A 175 -8.63 -18.18 -1.84
CA GLY A 175 -9.17 -19.47 -2.25
C GLY A 175 -8.41 -20.69 -1.74
N ILE A 176 -7.25 -20.51 -1.10
CA ILE A 176 -6.45 -21.65 -0.63
C ILE A 176 -7.13 -22.30 0.57
N GLU A 177 -7.55 -23.54 0.40
CA GLU A 177 -8.12 -24.34 1.48
C GLU A 177 -7.07 -24.62 2.56
N THR A 178 -7.42 -24.33 3.81
CA THR A 178 -6.60 -24.67 4.97
C THR A 178 -7.47 -25.24 6.08
N PRO A 179 -6.92 -26.11 6.94
CA PRO A 179 -7.67 -26.60 8.09
C PRO A 179 -8.13 -25.44 8.98
N HIS A 180 -9.41 -25.44 9.36
CA HIS A 180 -10.00 -24.53 10.36
C HIS A 180 -10.27 -23.08 9.93
N PHE A 181 -10.07 -22.75 8.65
CA PHE A 181 -10.39 -21.44 8.07
C PHE A 181 -11.28 -21.61 6.85
N THR A 182 -12.23 -20.71 6.68
CA THR A 182 -13.12 -20.70 5.52
C THR A 182 -12.38 -20.08 4.33
N ALA A 183 -12.11 -20.88 3.30
CA ALA A 183 -11.61 -20.40 2.02
C ALA A 183 -12.76 -19.81 1.17
N ASN A 184 -12.41 -18.88 0.29
CA ASN A 184 -13.30 -18.30 -0.70
C ASN A 184 -12.71 -18.56 -2.09
N GLU A 185 -13.03 -19.71 -2.67
CA GLU A 185 -12.57 -20.09 -4.01
C GLU A 185 -13.12 -19.11 -5.06
N GLN A 186 -12.26 -18.78 -6.02
CA GLN A 186 -12.54 -17.90 -7.15
C GLN A 186 -12.11 -18.62 -8.43
N GLN A 187 -11.99 -17.91 -9.56
CA GLN A 187 -11.52 -18.49 -10.82
C GLN A 187 -9.98 -18.71 -10.83
N GLY A 188 -9.46 -19.43 -9.82
CA GLY A 188 -8.05 -19.72 -9.59
C GLY A 188 -7.32 -18.70 -8.71
N ASP A 189 -5.99 -18.85 -8.63
CA ASP A 189 -5.09 -18.09 -7.75
C ASP A 189 -4.66 -16.73 -8.34
N VAL A 190 -5.25 -16.32 -9.46
CA VAL A 190 -4.96 -15.05 -10.13
C VAL A 190 -6.26 -14.30 -10.38
N ASN A 191 -6.43 -13.18 -9.70
CA ASN A 191 -7.49 -12.23 -9.99
C ASN A 191 -7.09 -11.37 -11.19
N ARG A 192 -7.88 -11.39 -12.27
CA ARG A 192 -7.66 -10.56 -13.46
C ARG A 192 -8.53 -9.31 -13.36
N ALA A 193 -7.90 -8.14 -13.38
CA ALA A 193 -8.59 -6.86 -13.33
C ALA A 193 -8.11 -5.94 -14.45
N ARG A 194 -9.01 -5.08 -14.93
CA ARG A 194 -8.74 -4.13 -16.01
C ARG A 194 -8.21 -2.83 -15.47
N VAL A 195 -7.02 -2.45 -15.92
CA VAL A 195 -6.27 -1.30 -15.43
C VAL A 195 -6.01 -0.35 -16.60
N PRO A 196 -6.25 0.96 -16.45
CA PRO A 196 -5.83 1.94 -17.43
C PRO A 196 -4.30 2.13 -17.34
N ALA A 197 -3.63 2.05 -18.47
CA ALA A 197 -2.19 2.16 -18.60
C ALA A 197 -1.79 3.12 -19.73
N VAL A 198 -0.59 3.68 -19.64
CA VAL A 198 -0.03 4.59 -20.63
C VAL A 198 1.22 3.95 -21.21
N ARG A 199 1.38 4.06 -22.53
CA ARG A 199 2.59 3.60 -23.23
C ARG A 199 3.61 4.72 -23.31
N LEU A 200 4.80 4.49 -22.78
CA LEU A 200 5.91 5.44 -22.80
C LEU A 200 7.07 4.93 -23.65
N ARG A 201 7.73 5.86 -24.34
CA ARG A 201 9.00 5.60 -25.02
C ARG A 201 10.15 5.86 -24.05
N LEU A 202 10.88 4.81 -23.72
CA LEU A 202 11.97 4.79 -22.75
C LEU A 202 13.29 4.39 -23.44
N GLY A 203 14.41 4.47 -22.72
CA GLY A 203 15.72 4.12 -23.25
C GLY A 203 16.42 5.28 -23.97
N LYS A 204 17.61 4.99 -24.53
CA LYS A 204 18.50 6.00 -25.13
C LYS A 204 18.28 6.12 -26.64
N ALA A 205 18.75 7.20 -27.25
CA ALA A 205 18.73 7.34 -28.70
C ALA A 205 19.50 6.18 -29.37
N GLY A 206 18.80 5.38 -30.18
CA GLY A 206 19.33 4.15 -30.81
C GLY A 206 18.96 2.84 -30.12
N ASP A 207 18.41 2.90 -28.90
CA ASP A 207 17.93 1.75 -28.13
C ASP A 207 16.63 2.14 -27.38
N ILE A 208 15.63 2.53 -28.17
CA ILE A 208 14.32 2.97 -27.66
C ILE A 208 13.46 1.73 -27.46
N ARG A 209 12.84 1.63 -26.27
CA ARG A 209 11.82 0.62 -25.98
C ARG A 209 10.49 1.28 -25.64
N GLU A 210 9.40 0.64 -26.00
CA GLU A 210 8.08 0.99 -25.47
C GLU A 210 7.85 0.23 -24.17
N ALA A 211 7.25 0.91 -23.19
CA ALA A 211 6.88 0.30 -21.91
C ALA A 211 5.49 0.76 -21.50
N LEU A 212 4.71 -0.18 -20.99
CA LEU A 212 3.43 0.10 -20.34
C LEU A 212 3.68 0.52 -18.90
N VAL A 213 2.98 1.56 -18.46
CA VAL A 213 2.98 2.00 -17.06
C VAL A 213 1.56 2.24 -16.55
N ALA A 214 1.34 1.94 -15.28
CA ALA A 214 0.14 2.31 -14.54
C ALA A 214 0.53 3.03 -13.25
N THR A 215 -0.37 3.83 -12.70
CA THR A 215 -0.16 4.42 -11.37
C THR A 215 -0.39 3.36 -10.29
N VAL A 216 0.25 3.51 -9.13
CA VAL A 216 -0.05 2.65 -7.96
C VAL A 216 -1.52 2.76 -7.56
N PHE A 217 -2.13 3.94 -7.69
CA PHE A 217 -3.56 4.14 -7.44
C PHE A 217 -4.45 3.28 -8.34
N ASP A 218 -4.19 3.27 -9.66
CA ASP A 218 -4.94 2.49 -10.62
C ASP A 218 -4.82 0.98 -10.33
N LEU A 219 -3.60 0.53 -10.02
CA LEU A 219 -3.31 -0.86 -9.63
C LEU A 219 -4.01 -1.23 -8.31
N GLN A 220 -3.97 -0.35 -7.31
CA GLN A 220 -4.60 -0.59 -6.02
C GLN A 220 -6.13 -0.63 -6.14
N ALA A 221 -6.75 0.32 -6.85
CA ALA A 221 -8.19 0.33 -7.06
C ALA A 221 -8.67 -0.95 -7.78
N ALA A 222 -7.90 -1.43 -8.78
CA ALA A 222 -8.16 -2.69 -9.44
C ALA A 222 -7.99 -3.90 -8.50
N GLN A 223 -6.93 -3.93 -7.69
CA GLN A 223 -6.70 -4.98 -6.71
C GLN A 223 -7.82 -5.06 -5.67
N TYR A 224 -8.35 -3.92 -5.21
CA TYR A 224 -9.48 -3.85 -4.29
C TYR A 224 -10.82 -4.17 -4.97
N GLY A 225 -10.86 -4.46 -6.27
CA GLY A 225 -12.08 -4.84 -6.98
C GLY A 225 -13.06 -3.69 -7.18
N ILE A 226 -12.58 -2.45 -7.33
CA ILE A 226 -13.44 -1.29 -7.58
C ILE A 226 -13.90 -1.29 -9.04
N ASP A 227 -15.22 -1.28 -9.27
CA ASP A 227 -15.77 -1.04 -10.61
C ASP A 227 -15.62 0.43 -11.00
N ARG A 228 -14.93 0.65 -12.11
CA ARG A 228 -14.62 1.98 -12.68
C ARG A 228 -15.20 2.15 -14.09
N GLY A 229 -16.10 1.25 -14.51
CA GLY A 229 -16.66 1.22 -15.87
C GLY A 229 -15.68 0.66 -16.91
N LEU A 230 -14.65 -0.08 -16.48
CA LEU A 230 -13.61 -0.63 -17.36
C LEU A 230 -13.86 -2.09 -17.77
N GLY A 231 -14.95 -2.69 -17.29
CA GLY A 231 -15.29 -4.10 -17.54
C GLY A 231 -14.72 -5.08 -16.51
N SER A 232 -14.34 -4.62 -15.32
CA SER A 232 -13.96 -5.44 -14.17
C SER A 232 -14.26 -4.72 -12.86
N GLY A 233 -14.31 -5.46 -11.74
CA GLY A 233 -14.65 -4.94 -10.43
C GLY A 233 -16.04 -5.39 -9.96
N ALA A 234 -16.34 -5.18 -8.69
CA ALA A 234 -17.63 -5.52 -8.10
C ALA A 234 -18.64 -4.40 -8.35
N ALA A 235 -19.81 -4.75 -8.87
CA ALA A 235 -20.91 -3.80 -9.10
C ALA A 235 -21.62 -3.46 -7.77
N SER A 236 -21.60 -4.39 -6.83
CA SER A 236 -22.22 -4.26 -5.51
C SER A 236 -21.32 -4.79 -4.39
N TYR A 237 -21.54 -4.29 -3.17
CA TYR A 237 -20.96 -4.87 -1.97
C TYR A 237 -21.45 -6.29 -1.65
N ASP A 238 -22.56 -6.70 -2.28
CA ASP A 238 -23.14 -8.04 -2.15
C ASP A 238 -22.54 -9.07 -3.12
N ASP A 239 -21.76 -8.62 -4.11
CA ASP A 239 -21.09 -9.51 -5.06
C ASP A 239 -19.98 -10.27 -4.34
N ASN A 240 -19.92 -11.59 -4.48
CA ASN A 240 -18.83 -12.40 -3.93
C ASN A 240 -17.55 -12.30 -4.79
N ALA A 241 -17.01 -11.08 -4.88
CA ALA A 241 -15.76 -10.79 -5.57
C ALA A 241 -14.64 -10.49 -4.56
N PRO A 242 -13.36 -10.74 -4.89
CA PRO A 242 -12.25 -10.50 -3.99
C PRO A 242 -12.31 -9.12 -3.30
N TYR A 243 -12.18 -9.14 -1.98
CA TYR A 243 -12.12 -7.95 -1.12
C TYR A 243 -13.41 -7.12 -1.02
N THR A 244 -14.54 -7.62 -1.48
CA THR A 244 -15.85 -7.02 -1.19
C THR A 244 -16.31 -7.32 0.25
N PRO A 245 -17.30 -6.59 0.80
CA PRO A 245 -17.95 -6.95 2.06
C PRO A 245 -18.57 -8.34 2.08
N ALA A 246 -19.21 -8.80 0.98
CA ALA A 246 -19.74 -10.16 0.88
C ALA A 246 -18.64 -11.24 0.95
N TRP A 247 -17.53 -11.00 0.26
CA TRP A 247 -16.35 -11.86 0.30
C TRP A 247 -15.75 -11.94 1.72
N ALA A 248 -15.61 -10.80 2.39
CA ALA A 248 -15.06 -10.77 3.74
C ALA A 248 -16.00 -11.41 4.77
N GLU A 249 -17.31 -11.30 4.61
CA GLU A 249 -18.28 -11.99 5.47
C GLU A 249 -18.08 -13.51 5.42
N HIS A 250 -17.86 -14.07 4.23
CA HIS A 250 -17.60 -15.50 4.05
C HIS A 250 -16.32 -15.97 4.75
N ILE A 251 -15.23 -15.19 4.65
CA ILE A 251 -13.93 -15.54 5.23
C ILE A 251 -13.89 -15.31 6.75
N THR A 252 -14.40 -14.17 7.20
CA THR A 252 -14.22 -13.68 8.57
C THR A 252 -15.37 -14.06 9.49
N GLY A 253 -16.56 -14.28 8.93
CA GLY A 253 -17.82 -14.41 9.69
C GLY A 253 -18.42 -13.09 10.18
N VAL A 254 -17.79 -11.93 9.91
CA VAL A 254 -18.34 -10.63 10.29
C VAL A 254 -19.44 -10.22 9.31
N PRO A 255 -20.65 -9.87 9.78
CA PRO A 255 -21.73 -9.46 8.89
C PRO A 255 -21.34 -8.29 7.99
N ARG A 256 -21.53 -8.41 6.68
CA ARG A 256 -21.16 -7.43 5.66
C ARG A 256 -21.71 -6.04 5.94
N GLN A 257 -22.92 -5.97 6.50
CA GLN A 257 -23.56 -4.70 6.86
C GLN A 257 -22.80 -3.97 7.98
N GLN A 258 -22.21 -4.71 8.93
CA GLN A 258 -21.35 -4.12 9.95
C GLN A 258 -20.02 -3.66 9.35
N VAL A 259 -19.42 -4.45 8.45
CA VAL A 259 -18.20 -4.05 7.71
C VAL A 259 -18.43 -2.73 6.97
N ILE A 260 -19.52 -2.65 6.22
CA ILE A 260 -19.92 -1.45 5.46
C ILE A 260 -20.14 -0.26 6.38
N ALA A 261 -20.93 -0.44 7.46
CA ALA A 261 -21.26 0.64 8.38
C ALA A 261 -20.00 1.19 9.08
N VAL A 262 -19.14 0.32 9.60
CA VAL A 262 -17.92 0.75 10.30
C VAL A 262 -16.94 1.41 9.33
N ALA A 263 -16.73 0.84 8.13
CA ALA A 263 -15.86 1.44 7.13
C ALA A 263 -16.32 2.84 6.71
N ARG A 264 -17.62 2.99 6.42
CA ARG A 264 -18.23 4.26 6.04
C ARG A 264 -18.13 5.29 7.14
N GLU A 265 -18.46 4.93 8.38
CA GLU A 265 -18.38 5.85 9.52
C GLU A 265 -16.93 6.25 9.81
N PHE A 266 -15.99 5.30 9.72
CA PHE A 266 -14.56 5.56 9.91
C PHE A 266 -14.04 6.58 8.89
N ALA A 267 -14.34 6.38 7.61
CA ALA A 267 -13.96 7.28 6.53
C ALA A 267 -14.71 8.63 6.64
N ALA A 268 -16.02 8.62 6.90
CA ALA A 268 -16.79 9.85 7.05
C ALA A 268 -16.30 10.72 8.23
N ASN A 269 -15.88 10.11 9.34
CA ASN A 269 -15.27 10.84 10.44
C ASN A 269 -13.93 11.45 10.00
N ALA A 270 -13.05 10.66 9.37
CA ALA A 270 -11.77 11.15 8.91
C ALA A 270 -11.90 12.29 7.90
N ASP A 271 -12.86 12.22 6.97
CA ASP A 271 -13.14 13.28 6.00
C ASP A 271 -13.54 14.59 6.72
N LYS A 272 -14.54 14.51 7.62
CA LYS A 272 -15.07 15.66 8.36
C LYS A 272 -14.02 16.30 9.27
N THR A 273 -13.17 15.50 9.89
CA THR A 273 -12.23 16.01 10.91
C THR A 273 -10.81 16.17 10.38
N ARG A 274 -10.58 15.93 9.08
CA ARG A 274 -9.26 15.92 8.44
C ARG A 274 -8.29 14.93 9.10
N GLY A 275 -8.67 13.66 9.06
CA GLY A 275 -7.81 12.52 9.42
C GLY A 275 -7.90 12.04 10.86
N LYS A 276 -8.90 12.43 11.66
CA LYS A 276 -8.99 12.03 13.09
C LYS A 276 -9.74 10.72 13.30
N SER A 277 -9.38 9.71 12.50
CA SER A 277 -9.74 8.31 12.72
C SER A 277 -8.46 7.51 13.00
N MET A 278 -8.49 6.65 14.01
CA MET A 278 -7.30 5.96 14.52
C MET A 278 -7.58 4.47 14.66
N VAL A 279 -6.56 3.65 14.40
CA VAL A 279 -6.59 2.23 14.74
C VAL A 279 -5.49 1.94 15.76
N ILE A 280 -5.92 1.45 16.92
CA ILE A 280 -5.02 0.96 17.97
C ILE A 280 -4.84 -0.54 17.73
N ILE A 281 -3.59 -0.96 17.50
CA ILE A 281 -3.27 -2.32 17.02
C ILE A 281 -2.12 -2.93 17.82
N GLY A 282 -2.19 -4.23 18.11
CA GLY A 282 -1.21 -4.92 18.94
C GLY A 282 -0.86 -6.31 18.46
N ALA A 283 -0.29 -7.10 19.37
CA ALA A 283 0.25 -8.44 19.10
C ALA A 283 -0.76 -9.41 18.48
N ALA A 284 -2.05 -9.28 18.78
CA ALA A 284 -3.09 -10.15 18.23
C ALA A 284 -3.14 -10.17 16.70
N MET A 285 -2.79 -9.05 16.03
CA MET A 285 -2.63 -8.98 14.58
C MET A 285 -1.17 -9.17 14.14
N ASN A 286 -0.20 -8.80 14.98
CA ASN A 286 1.22 -8.81 14.65
C ASN A 286 1.94 -10.16 14.80
N HIS A 287 1.40 -11.09 15.61
CA HIS A 287 2.01 -12.39 15.88
C HIS A 287 1.52 -13.51 14.96
N TRP A 288 0.84 -13.16 13.87
CA TRP A 288 0.53 -14.08 12.78
C TRP A 288 1.68 -14.14 11.78
N TYR A 289 1.83 -15.27 11.08
CA TYR A 289 2.85 -15.43 10.04
C TYR A 289 2.71 -14.35 8.94
N HIS A 290 1.48 -14.03 8.55
CA HIS A 290 1.14 -12.95 7.60
C HIS A 290 0.75 -11.64 8.31
N CYS A 291 1.48 -11.27 9.37
CA CYS A 291 1.23 -10.03 10.11
C CYS A 291 1.35 -8.77 9.26
N ASP A 292 2.19 -8.83 8.23
CA ASP A 292 2.38 -7.78 7.24
C ASP A 292 1.08 -7.51 6.46
N MET A 293 0.31 -8.53 6.10
CA MET A 293 -1.00 -8.37 5.44
C MET A 293 -2.04 -7.76 6.38
N ASN A 294 -2.08 -8.23 7.63
CA ASN A 294 -2.94 -7.65 8.66
C ASN A 294 -2.65 -6.15 8.84
N TYR A 295 -1.37 -5.78 8.93
CA TYR A 295 -0.95 -4.40 9.14
C TYR A 295 -1.19 -3.55 7.89
N ARG A 296 -0.81 -4.03 6.71
CA ARG A 296 -0.96 -3.28 5.45
C ARG A 296 -2.42 -3.02 5.10
N GLY A 297 -3.35 -3.93 5.40
CA GLY A 297 -4.78 -3.67 5.23
C GLY A 297 -5.25 -2.46 6.05
N VAL A 298 -4.86 -2.40 7.33
CA VAL A 298 -5.18 -1.28 8.22
C VAL A 298 -4.45 0.01 7.81
N ILE A 299 -3.17 -0.09 7.47
CA ILE A 299 -2.36 1.06 7.04
C ILE A 299 -2.93 1.66 5.76
N ASN A 300 -3.35 0.84 4.79
CA ASN A 300 -4.01 1.32 3.57
C ASN A 300 -5.28 2.09 3.91
N LEU A 301 -6.16 1.56 4.75
CA LEU A 301 -7.39 2.27 5.17
C LEU A 301 -7.06 3.63 5.79
N LEU A 302 -6.03 3.70 6.64
CA LEU A 302 -5.58 4.94 7.27
C LEU A 302 -4.96 5.92 6.28
N MET A 303 -4.17 5.46 5.31
CA MET A 303 -3.58 6.30 4.26
C MET A 303 -4.66 6.84 3.33
N MET A 304 -5.60 6.01 2.89
CA MET A 304 -6.73 6.40 2.04
C MET A 304 -7.70 7.36 2.74
N CYS A 305 -7.78 7.31 4.08
CA CYS A 305 -8.56 8.28 4.86
C CYS A 305 -7.72 9.48 5.35
N GLY A 306 -6.47 9.61 4.92
CA GLY A 306 -5.57 10.70 5.32
C GLY A 306 -5.35 10.83 6.83
N CYS A 307 -5.29 9.72 7.55
CA CYS A 307 -5.20 9.73 9.01
C CYS A 307 -3.77 9.81 9.57
N ILE A 308 -2.78 9.34 8.81
CA ILE A 308 -1.39 9.26 9.27
C ILE A 308 -0.78 10.67 9.34
N GLY A 309 -0.12 10.99 10.45
CA GLY A 309 0.48 12.30 10.68
C GLY A 309 -0.46 13.35 11.26
N GLN A 310 -1.74 13.02 11.50
CA GLN A 310 -2.72 13.94 12.10
C GLN A 310 -2.94 13.64 13.59
N SER A 311 -2.98 14.67 14.43
CA SER A 311 -3.31 14.51 15.85
C SER A 311 -4.75 14.00 16.02
N GLY A 312 -4.91 12.90 16.77
CA GLY A 312 -6.19 12.21 16.92
C GLY A 312 -6.47 11.17 15.84
N GLY A 313 -5.52 10.92 14.92
CA GLY A 313 -5.62 9.92 13.87
C GLY A 313 -4.38 9.05 13.73
N GLY A 314 -4.48 8.03 12.88
CA GLY A 314 -3.33 7.29 12.38
C GLY A 314 -3.17 5.88 12.94
N TRP A 315 -1.99 5.32 12.68
CA TRP A 315 -1.61 3.97 13.08
C TRP A 315 -0.98 3.99 14.47
N SER A 316 -1.64 3.39 15.44
CA SER A 316 -1.22 3.40 16.85
C SER A 316 -0.88 1.98 17.29
N HIS A 317 0.33 1.55 16.94
CA HIS A 317 0.86 0.26 17.30
C HIS A 317 1.44 0.24 18.72
N TYR A 318 0.99 -0.71 19.53
CA TYR A 318 1.50 -0.95 20.88
C TYR A 318 1.80 -2.43 21.11
N VAL A 319 3.05 -2.72 21.49
CA VAL A 319 3.56 -4.05 21.86
C VAL A 319 4.44 -3.94 23.11
N GLY A 320 5.73 -4.26 23.02
CA GLY A 320 6.70 -3.99 24.07
C GLY A 320 7.14 -2.52 24.14
N GLN A 321 7.96 -2.22 25.12
CA GLN A 321 8.47 -0.88 25.40
C GLN A 321 9.69 -0.54 24.52
N GLU A 322 9.50 -0.46 23.20
CA GLU A 322 10.60 -0.29 22.23
C GLU A 322 11.17 1.14 22.16
N LYS A 323 10.33 2.16 22.45
CA LYS A 323 10.69 3.57 22.27
C LYS A 323 11.61 4.10 23.37
N LEU A 324 12.89 3.77 23.30
CA LEU A 324 13.95 4.39 24.10
C LEU A 324 14.19 5.83 23.60
N ARG A 325 13.66 6.81 24.34
CA ARG A 325 13.65 8.23 23.92
C ARG A 325 15.05 8.82 23.68
N PRO A 326 16.05 8.69 24.58
CA PRO A 326 17.40 9.25 24.36
C PRO A 326 18.27 8.32 23.47
N GLN A 327 17.76 7.93 22.31
CA GLN A 327 18.33 6.89 21.45
C GLN A 327 19.81 7.08 21.13
N THR A 328 20.20 8.26 20.62
CA THR A 328 21.58 8.50 20.14
C THR A 328 22.62 8.56 21.26
N GLY A 329 22.24 9.06 22.43
CA GLY A 329 23.09 9.04 23.63
C GLY A 329 23.28 7.63 24.17
N TRP A 330 22.19 6.86 24.28
CA TRP A 330 22.23 5.48 24.75
C TRP A 330 23.00 4.56 23.79
N THR A 331 22.79 4.69 22.48
CA THR A 331 23.43 3.82 21.47
C THR A 331 24.95 3.89 21.49
N ALA A 332 25.53 5.08 21.73
CA ALA A 332 26.97 5.22 21.86
C ALA A 332 27.51 4.45 23.07
N LEU A 333 26.87 4.61 24.23
CA LEU A 333 27.24 3.92 25.47
C LEU A 333 27.04 2.40 25.39
N ALA A 334 25.84 1.96 24.99
CA ALA A 334 25.44 0.55 25.03
C ALA A 334 26.30 -0.35 24.15
N PHE A 335 26.80 0.18 23.04
CA PHE A 335 27.60 -0.57 22.07
C PHE A 335 29.05 -0.10 21.98
N ALA A 336 29.53 0.69 22.96
CA ALA A 336 30.88 1.24 23.03
C ALA A 336 31.34 1.94 21.74
N LEU A 337 30.44 2.68 21.08
CA LEU A 337 30.72 3.36 19.80
C LEU A 337 31.58 4.61 19.95
N ASP A 338 31.86 5.00 21.18
CA ASP A 338 32.89 5.96 21.57
C ASP A 338 34.30 5.35 21.54
N TRP A 339 34.43 4.02 21.68
CA TRP A 339 35.71 3.29 21.61
C TRP A 339 35.96 2.57 20.29
N ALA A 340 34.94 1.90 19.73
CA ALA A 340 35.09 1.07 18.53
C ALA A 340 33.82 1.07 17.65
N ARG A 341 34.01 1.03 16.33
CA ARG A 341 32.90 0.98 15.34
C ARG A 341 33.23 0.03 14.20
N PRO A 342 32.26 -0.76 13.68
CA PRO A 342 30.88 -0.95 14.15
C PRO A 342 30.76 -2.03 15.25
N PRO A 343 29.62 -2.11 15.97
CA PRO A 343 29.34 -3.23 16.87
C PRO A 343 28.87 -4.47 16.09
N ARG A 344 28.71 -5.61 16.78
CA ARG A 344 28.10 -6.83 16.21
C ARG A 344 26.63 -6.95 16.63
N GLN A 345 25.75 -6.31 15.88
CA GLN A 345 24.31 -6.54 16.00
C GLN A 345 23.93 -7.87 15.35
N GLN A 346 22.94 -8.57 15.92
CA GLN A 346 22.43 -9.82 15.35
C GLN A 346 20.92 -9.91 15.51
N ASN A 347 20.20 -10.26 14.44
CA ASN A 347 18.76 -10.46 14.50
C ASN A 347 18.44 -11.84 15.12
N SER A 348 17.82 -11.84 16.30
CA SER A 348 17.72 -13.05 17.12
C SER A 348 16.87 -14.17 16.52
N THR A 349 15.86 -13.88 15.72
CA THR A 349 15.01 -14.91 15.09
C THR A 349 15.85 -15.87 14.22
N SER A 350 16.67 -15.34 13.31
CA SER A 350 17.55 -16.16 12.46
C SER A 350 18.63 -16.84 13.29
N PHE A 351 19.19 -16.15 14.30
CA PHE A 351 20.18 -16.72 15.20
C PHE A 351 19.65 -17.95 15.92
N PHE A 352 18.48 -17.86 16.57
CA PHE A 352 17.91 -19.01 17.26
C PHE A 352 17.41 -20.08 16.30
N TYR A 353 16.79 -19.72 15.18
CA TYR A 353 16.36 -20.69 14.18
C TYR A 353 17.52 -21.57 13.68
N ALA A 354 18.69 -20.97 13.43
CA ALA A 354 19.91 -21.68 13.05
C ALA A 354 20.55 -22.45 14.21
N HIS A 355 20.81 -21.79 15.35
CA HIS A 355 21.63 -22.37 16.43
C HIS A 355 20.87 -23.29 17.38
N THR A 356 19.53 -23.27 17.35
CA THR A 356 18.70 -24.27 18.03
C THR A 356 18.18 -25.33 17.07
N ASP A 357 18.68 -25.33 15.83
CA ASP A 357 18.41 -26.37 14.84
C ASP A 357 16.92 -26.53 14.48
N GLN A 358 16.11 -25.50 14.72
CA GLN A 358 14.68 -25.50 14.40
C GLN A 358 14.44 -25.69 12.90
N TRP A 359 15.35 -25.18 12.06
CA TRP A 359 15.29 -25.37 10.61
C TRP A 359 15.30 -26.84 10.17
N ARG A 360 15.85 -27.74 10.97
CA ARG A 360 15.84 -29.20 10.71
C ARG A 360 14.42 -29.79 10.77
N TYR A 361 13.46 -29.06 11.31
CA TYR A 361 12.07 -29.48 11.50
C TYR A 361 11.07 -28.65 10.68
N GLU A 362 11.56 -27.80 9.76
CA GLU A 362 10.73 -26.95 8.91
C GLU A 362 9.75 -27.79 8.07
N LYS A 363 8.53 -27.27 7.93
CA LYS A 363 7.41 -27.89 7.20
C LYS A 363 6.98 -27.07 6.00
N LEU A 364 7.38 -25.81 5.92
CA LEU A 364 7.20 -25.00 4.71
C LEU A 364 8.13 -25.53 3.61
N GLY A 365 7.56 -25.79 2.43
CA GLY A 365 8.36 -26.12 1.24
C GLY A 365 9.19 -24.89 0.83
N VAL A 366 10.49 -25.08 0.61
CA VAL A 366 11.44 -24.05 0.15
C VAL A 366 11.64 -24.16 -1.34
#